data_AF-A0A350PEY3-F1
#
_entry.id   AF-A0A350PEY3-F1
#
_cell.length_a   1.000
_cell.length_b   1.000
_cell.length_c   1.000
_cell.angle_alpha   90.00
_cell.angle_beta   90.00
_cell.angle_gamma   90.00
#
_symmetry.space_group_name_H-M   'P 1'
#
loop_
_entity.id
_entity.type
_entity.pdbx_description
1 polymer ?
#
loop_
_entity_poly.entity_id
_entity_poly.type
_entity_poly.pdbx_seq_one_letter_code
_entity_poly.pdbx_strand_id
1 'polypeptide(L)'
;MQELSGMLDYLDPSSSAIIETQKQIVLDSEVERRVESIIKDELLSGDYAIYKTFCDFIERLKESGSELFRQRIVDLENLRDRFIDIICKDEQGVTIEKGTILVTKELSPTELVALHSEGLIGLVMERSGVTSHAALIAQSLEIPCIVSAKNATAKALNTTGVLDGKEGLLILDPEEELLDTYKAKLQKLKNTQKRLLKNISEPSHTKSGTEFFLSANVEFESELTQLKKYNASNIGLLRTEGLIFSNRIAFQEQIKFYESVLSSTDGWVTFRLFDVGGDKLSDKIPEEANPFLGWRGIRMLLDEK
;
A
#
# COMPACT_ATOMS: atom_id res chain seq x y z
N MET A 1 10.61 -11.46 17.91
CA MET A 1 10.11 -11.40 19.30
C MET A 1 9.66 -10.00 19.73
N GLN A 2 10.49 -8.95 19.64
CA GLN A 2 10.07 -7.57 19.97
C GLN A 2 8.82 -7.12 19.19
N GLU A 3 8.79 -7.41 17.89
CA GLU A 3 7.69 -7.07 16.99
C GLU A 3 6.36 -7.77 17.37
N LEU A 4 6.39 -9.10 17.59
CA LEU A 4 5.21 -9.88 18.00
C LEU A 4 4.69 -9.46 19.39
N SER A 5 5.58 -9.07 20.31
CA SER A 5 5.16 -8.55 21.62
C SER A 5 4.48 -7.19 21.52
N GLY A 6 4.93 -6.30 20.61
CA GLY A 6 4.28 -5.00 20.39
C GLY A 6 2.90 -5.09 19.75
N MET A 7 2.60 -6.18 19.03
CA MET A 7 1.27 -6.41 18.45
C MET A 7 0.24 -6.86 19.50
N LEU A 8 0.65 -7.56 20.56
CA LEU A 8 -0.25 -8.03 21.64
C LEU A 8 -0.89 -6.91 22.45
N ASP A 9 -0.23 -5.74 22.55
CA ASP A 9 -0.71 -4.61 23.34
C ASP A 9 -1.94 -3.91 22.73
N TYR A 10 -2.32 -4.24 21.48
CA TYR A 10 -3.37 -3.54 20.72
C TYR A 10 -4.45 -4.46 20.13
N LEU A 11 -4.48 -5.74 20.51
CA LEU A 11 -5.33 -6.76 19.87
C LEU A 11 -6.44 -7.31 20.79
N ASP A 12 -7.53 -7.78 20.17
CA ASP A 12 -8.65 -8.45 20.83
C ASP A 12 -8.27 -9.88 21.29
N PRO A 13 -9.06 -10.51 22.18
CA PRO A 13 -8.71 -11.82 22.77
C PRO A 13 -8.51 -12.95 21.76
N SER A 14 -9.17 -12.88 20.59
CA SER A 14 -9.06 -13.90 19.54
C SER A 14 -7.76 -13.78 18.74
N SER A 15 -7.36 -12.55 18.38
CA SER A 15 -6.08 -12.27 17.72
C SER A 15 -4.89 -12.44 18.66
N SER A 16 -5.07 -12.18 19.96
CA SER A 16 -4.07 -12.47 20.99
C SER A 16 -3.67 -13.95 21.01
N ALA A 17 -4.62 -14.87 20.87
CA ALA A 17 -4.35 -16.31 20.83
C ALA A 17 -3.54 -16.74 19.59
N ILE A 18 -3.73 -16.06 18.45
CA ILE A 18 -2.96 -16.30 17.22
C ILE A 18 -1.51 -15.83 17.42
N ILE A 19 -1.29 -14.62 17.93
CA ILE A 19 0.05 -14.09 18.18
C ILE A 19 0.79 -14.89 19.25
N GLU A 20 0.10 -15.37 20.28
CA GLU A 20 0.69 -16.24 21.30
C GLU A 20 1.12 -17.59 20.70
N THR A 21 0.32 -18.14 19.79
CA THR A 21 0.68 -19.37 19.05
C THR A 21 1.89 -19.13 18.15
N GLN A 22 1.93 -18.00 17.42
CA GLN A 22 3.07 -17.62 16.60
C GLN A 22 4.34 -17.46 17.46
N LYS A 23 4.24 -16.84 18.64
CA LYS A 23 5.35 -16.77 19.61
C LYS A 23 5.83 -18.14 20.04
N GLN A 24 4.93 -19.08 20.32
CA GLN A 24 5.33 -20.45 20.68
C GLN A 24 6.08 -21.15 19.55
N ILE A 25 5.69 -20.94 18.29
CA ILE A 25 6.39 -21.48 17.13
C ILE A 25 7.77 -20.83 16.96
N VAL A 26 7.87 -19.52 17.17
CA VAL A 26 9.15 -18.78 17.11
C VAL A 26 10.11 -19.22 18.22
N LEU A 27 9.58 -19.57 19.39
CA LEU A 27 10.35 -20.05 20.54
C LEU A 27 10.54 -21.58 20.53
N ASP A 28 10.10 -22.26 19.47
CA ASP A 28 10.21 -23.71 19.40
C ASP A 28 11.67 -24.12 19.13
N SER A 29 12.27 -24.73 20.14
CA SER A 29 13.63 -25.28 20.10
C SER A 29 13.84 -26.32 18.99
N GLU A 30 12.79 -26.95 18.47
CA GLU A 30 12.89 -27.89 17.34
C GLU A 30 13.08 -27.14 16.01
N VAL A 31 12.35 -26.04 15.80
CA VAL A 31 12.51 -25.18 14.61
C VAL A 31 13.92 -24.59 14.59
N GLU A 32 14.37 -24.05 15.72
CA GLU A 32 15.73 -23.49 15.85
C GLU A 32 16.80 -24.55 15.54
N ARG A 33 16.73 -25.73 16.17
CA ARG A 33 17.69 -26.83 15.93
C ARG A 33 17.70 -27.29 14.48
N ARG A 34 16.54 -27.35 13.82
CA ARG A 34 16.45 -27.79 12.42
C ARG A 34 17.09 -26.78 11.48
N VAL A 35 16.81 -25.49 11.68
CA VAL A 35 17.44 -24.41 10.91
C VAL A 35 18.95 -24.41 11.13
N GLU A 36 19.41 -24.52 12.39
CA GLU A 36 20.84 -24.60 12.70
C GLU A 36 21.53 -25.81 12.06
N SER A 37 20.89 -26.99 12.06
CA SER A 37 21.45 -28.20 11.45
C SER A 37 21.59 -28.04 9.94
N ILE A 38 20.60 -27.47 9.24
CA ILE A 38 20.72 -27.23 7.79
C ILE A 38 21.85 -26.23 7.49
N ILE A 39 22.04 -25.22 8.34
CA ILE A 39 23.12 -24.24 8.16
C ILE A 39 24.49 -24.86 8.44
N LYS A 40 24.65 -25.59 9.56
CA LYS A 40 25.94 -26.09 10.03
C LYS A 40 26.35 -27.39 9.33
N ASP A 41 25.41 -28.29 9.09
CA ASP A 41 25.68 -29.64 8.58
C ASP A 41 25.55 -29.73 7.05
N GLU A 42 24.54 -29.06 6.47
CA GLU A 42 24.33 -29.03 5.01
C GLU A 42 25.03 -27.84 4.32
N LEU A 43 25.56 -26.87 5.09
CA LEU A 43 26.24 -25.65 4.59
C LEU A 43 25.38 -24.81 3.64
N LEU A 44 24.07 -24.77 3.88
CA LEU A 44 23.11 -24.00 3.10
C LEU A 44 22.82 -22.64 3.75
N SER A 45 22.36 -21.69 2.95
CA SER A 45 22.10 -20.32 3.39
C SER A 45 20.93 -20.25 4.38
N GLY A 46 20.93 -19.24 5.26
CA GLY A 46 19.96 -19.12 6.35
C GLY A 46 18.52 -18.96 5.86
N ASP A 47 18.31 -18.22 4.77
CA ASP A 47 17.02 -18.08 4.08
C ASP A 47 16.50 -19.43 3.57
N TYR A 48 17.38 -20.23 2.95
CA TYR A 48 17.01 -21.57 2.48
C TYR A 48 16.74 -22.53 3.63
N ALA A 49 17.53 -22.47 4.71
CA ALA A 49 17.33 -23.29 5.90
C ALA A 49 15.97 -23.03 6.57
N ILE A 50 15.55 -21.75 6.63
CA ILE A 50 14.23 -21.35 7.11
C ILE A 50 13.14 -21.84 6.15
N TYR A 51 13.28 -21.58 4.85
CA TYR A 51 12.32 -22.02 3.85
C TYR A 51 12.05 -23.52 3.94
N LYS A 52 13.12 -24.34 3.90
CA LYS A 52 13.07 -25.79 3.95
C LYS A 52 12.43 -26.30 5.24
N THR A 53 12.83 -25.74 6.40
CA THR A 53 12.28 -26.13 7.70
C THR A 53 10.78 -25.90 7.77
N PHE A 54 10.31 -24.71 7.40
CA PHE A 54 8.88 -24.40 7.44
C PHE A 54 8.07 -25.20 6.41
N CYS A 55 8.61 -25.43 5.21
CA CYS A 55 7.97 -26.31 4.23
C CYS A 55 7.77 -27.74 4.75
N ASP A 56 8.79 -28.33 5.39
CA ASP A 56 8.69 -29.67 5.99
C ASP A 56 7.58 -29.73 7.07
N PHE A 57 7.45 -28.70 7.91
CA PHE A 57 6.39 -28.60 8.91
C PHE A 57 5.00 -28.45 8.28
N ILE A 58 4.89 -27.61 7.26
CA ILE A 58 3.64 -27.38 6.53
C ILE A 58 3.18 -28.66 5.82
N GLU A 59 4.09 -29.41 5.20
CA GLU A 59 3.76 -30.68 4.54
C GLU A 59 3.23 -31.71 5.54
N ARG A 60 3.89 -31.88 6.69
CA ARG A 60 3.42 -32.76 7.77
C ARG A 60 2.04 -32.37 8.29
N LEU A 61 1.76 -31.07 8.37
CA LEU A 61 0.44 -30.58 8.76
C LEU A 61 -0.62 -30.81 7.67
N LYS A 62 -0.27 -30.65 6.39
CA LYS A 62 -1.16 -30.96 5.25
C LYS A 62 -1.57 -32.44 5.24
N GLU A 63 -0.64 -33.35 5.54
CA GLU A 63 -0.90 -34.79 5.61
C GLU A 63 -1.85 -35.19 6.76
N SER A 64 -1.95 -34.37 7.81
CA SER A 64 -2.81 -34.64 8.98
C SER A 64 -4.32 -34.43 8.72
N GLY A 65 -4.70 -33.77 7.63
CA GLY A 65 -6.07 -33.74 7.09
C GLY A 65 -7.15 -33.00 7.88
N SER A 66 -6.85 -32.37 9.03
CA SER A 66 -7.85 -31.66 9.83
C SER A 66 -8.10 -30.22 9.35
N GLU A 67 -9.37 -29.83 9.28
CA GLU A 67 -9.83 -28.51 8.82
C GLU A 67 -9.33 -27.36 9.71
N LEU A 68 -9.09 -27.62 11.00
CA LEU A 68 -8.46 -26.71 11.95
C LEU A 68 -7.02 -26.35 11.53
N PHE A 69 -6.30 -27.26 10.86
CA PHE A 69 -4.91 -27.02 10.44
C PHE A 69 -4.78 -26.24 9.14
N ARG A 70 -5.83 -26.17 8.30
CA ARG A 70 -5.80 -25.36 7.08
C ARG A 70 -5.63 -23.87 7.35
N GLN A 71 -6.28 -23.35 8.39
CA GLN A 71 -6.12 -21.96 8.80
C GLN A 71 -4.70 -21.69 9.35
N ARG A 72 -4.10 -22.67 10.05
CA ARG A 72 -2.74 -22.56 10.59
C ARG A 72 -1.63 -22.66 9.54
N ILE A 73 -1.89 -23.30 8.40
CA ILE A 73 -0.91 -23.38 7.30
C ILE A 73 -0.58 -21.98 6.78
N VAL A 74 -1.60 -21.15 6.58
CA VAL A 74 -1.43 -19.77 6.11
C VAL A 74 -0.60 -18.96 7.11
N ASP A 75 -0.82 -19.15 8.42
CA ASP A 75 -0.03 -18.48 9.46
C ASP A 75 1.45 -18.91 9.44
N LEU A 76 1.73 -20.19 9.16
CA LEU A 76 3.09 -20.71 9.04
C LEU A 76 3.79 -20.23 7.76
N GLU A 77 3.07 -20.15 6.64
CA GLU A 77 3.58 -19.59 5.39
C GLU A 77 3.93 -18.11 5.57
N ASN A 78 3.07 -17.34 6.25
CA ASN A 78 3.35 -15.93 6.59
C ASN A 78 4.56 -15.78 7.53
N LEU A 79 4.71 -16.64 8.54
CA LEU A 79 5.88 -16.61 9.42
C LEU A 79 7.16 -16.96 8.68
N ARG A 80 7.14 -17.97 7.80
CA ARG A 80 8.27 -18.33 6.93
C ARG A 80 8.72 -17.14 6.11
N ASP A 81 7.79 -16.53 5.37
CA ASP A 81 8.10 -15.44 4.45
C ASP A 81 8.62 -14.22 5.21
N ARG A 82 8.08 -13.93 6.40
CA ARG A 82 8.59 -12.88 7.29
C ARG A 82 10.00 -13.16 7.80
N PHE A 83 10.32 -14.40 8.16
CA PHE A 83 11.68 -14.76 8.59
C PHE A 83 12.69 -14.68 7.45
N ILE A 84 12.30 -15.13 6.25
CA ILE A 84 13.11 -14.98 5.05
C ILE A 84 13.32 -13.50 4.76
N ASP A 85 12.27 -12.68 4.83
CA ASP A 85 12.37 -11.23 4.67
C ASP A 85 13.33 -10.61 5.69
N ILE A 86 13.33 -11.04 6.95
CA ILE A 86 14.27 -10.52 7.97
C ILE A 86 15.72 -10.90 7.66
N ILE A 87 15.97 -12.11 7.16
CA ILE A 87 17.33 -12.57 6.81
C ILE A 87 17.81 -11.96 5.49
N CYS A 88 16.91 -11.82 4.51
CA CYS A 88 17.22 -11.31 3.19
C CYS A 88 17.24 -9.78 3.15
N LYS A 89 16.51 -9.10 4.04
CA LYS A 89 16.63 -7.65 4.22
C LYS A 89 17.93 -7.36 4.95
N ASP A 90 18.93 -6.97 4.18
CA ASP A 90 19.85 -5.94 4.61
C ASP A 90 19.00 -4.78 5.16
N GLU A 91 19.24 -4.34 6.40
CA GLU A 91 18.47 -3.33 7.17
C GLU A 91 18.52 -1.91 6.55
N GLN A 92 18.56 -1.81 5.23
CA GLN A 92 18.37 -0.57 4.52
C GLN A 92 16.97 -0.62 3.93
N GLY A 93 15.98 -0.27 4.77
CA GLY A 93 14.82 0.44 4.21
C GLY A 93 15.36 1.47 3.22
N VAL A 94 14.79 1.53 2.02
CA VAL A 94 15.30 2.41 0.95
C VAL A 94 15.22 3.83 1.48
N THR A 95 16.32 4.31 2.04
CA THR A 95 16.42 5.64 2.60
C THR A 95 16.61 6.56 1.43
N ILE A 96 15.64 7.43 1.22
CA ILE A 96 15.69 8.40 0.14
C ILE A 96 16.06 9.77 0.69
N GLU A 97 16.80 10.53 -0.09
CA GLU A 97 16.98 11.93 0.19
C GLU A 97 15.71 12.71 -0.20
N LYS A 98 15.43 13.78 0.53
CA LYS A 98 14.30 14.66 0.21
C LYS A 98 14.49 15.27 -1.18
N GLY A 99 13.48 15.12 -2.04
CA GLY A 99 13.57 15.56 -3.44
C GLY A 99 13.95 14.44 -4.42
N THR A 100 13.91 13.18 -3.99
CA THR A 100 14.20 12.04 -4.87
C THR A 100 13.05 11.75 -5.85
N ILE A 101 13.41 11.43 -7.10
CA ILE A 101 12.54 10.78 -8.08
C ILE A 101 12.88 9.30 -8.08
N LEU A 102 11.93 8.43 -7.69
CA LEU A 102 12.16 6.99 -7.66
C LEU A 102 11.84 6.37 -9.02
N VAL A 103 12.78 5.58 -9.54
CA VAL A 103 12.60 4.75 -10.73
C VAL A 103 12.68 3.29 -10.31
N THR A 104 11.57 2.55 -10.45
CA THR A 104 11.49 1.15 -10.02
C THR A 104 10.72 0.31 -11.03
N LYS A 105 10.84 -1.01 -10.95
CA LYS A 105 10.02 -1.93 -11.76
C LYS A 105 8.58 -1.90 -11.29
N GLU A 106 8.38 -1.96 -9.99
CA GLU A 106 7.09 -1.98 -9.31
C GLU A 106 7.26 -1.35 -7.92
N LEU A 107 6.17 -0.87 -7.33
CA LEU A 107 6.15 -0.32 -5.99
C LEU A 107 4.81 -0.67 -5.35
N SER A 108 4.84 -1.13 -4.11
CA SER A 108 3.59 -1.34 -3.37
C SER A 108 3.01 -0.01 -2.88
N PRO A 109 1.67 0.06 -2.70
CA PRO A 109 0.99 1.12 -1.96
C PRO A 109 1.67 1.55 -0.65
N THR A 110 2.02 0.58 0.19
CA THR A 110 2.58 0.82 1.52
C THR A 110 3.96 1.46 1.44
N GLU A 111 4.82 0.96 0.55
CA GLU A 111 6.15 1.53 0.30
C GLU A 111 6.04 2.96 -0.25
N LEU A 112 5.10 3.21 -1.17
CA LEU A 112 4.90 4.56 -1.72
C LEU A 112 4.53 5.57 -0.63
N VAL A 113 3.63 5.22 0.28
CA VAL A 113 3.24 6.10 1.40
C VAL A 113 4.42 6.35 2.33
N ALA A 114 5.18 5.30 2.67
CA ALA A 114 6.38 5.43 3.51
C ALA A 114 7.42 6.36 2.86
N LEU A 115 7.77 6.11 1.59
CA LEU A 115 8.74 6.90 0.84
C LEU A 115 8.27 8.35 0.62
N HIS A 116 6.97 8.58 0.41
CA HIS A 116 6.44 9.94 0.36
C HIS A 116 6.69 10.71 1.67
N SER A 117 6.54 10.07 2.82
CA SER A 117 6.84 10.69 4.12
C SER A 117 8.33 11.04 4.30
N GLU A 118 9.22 10.31 3.62
CA GLU A 118 10.67 10.56 3.59
C GLU A 118 11.10 11.61 2.55
N GLY A 119 10.17 12.07 1.71
CA GLY A 119 10.42 13.18 0.77
C GLY A 119 10.55 12.77 -0.68
N LEU A 120 9.92 11.66 -1.09
CA LEU A 120 9.74 11.30 -2.49
C LEU A 120 8.92 12.38 -3.22
N ILE A 121 9.42 12.88 -4.36
CA ILE A 121 8.75 13.92 -5.16
C ILE A 121 8.31 13.47 -6.55
N GLY A 122 8.65 12.24 -6.94
CA GLY A 122 8.30 11.70 -8.26
C GLY A 122 8.44 10.19 -8.31
N LEU A 123 7.62 9.54 -9.13
CA LEU A 123 7.60 8.09 -9.29
C LEU A 123 7.61 7.68 -10.77
N VAL A 124 8.44 6.71 -11.12
CA VAL A 124 8.49 6.10 -12.45
C VAL A 124 8.48 4.58 -12.29
N MET A 125 7.50 3.91 -12.92
CA MET A 125 7.31 2.46 -12.82
C MET A 125 7.33 1.78 -14.19
N GLU A 126 8.04 0.65 -14.29
CA GLU A 126 8.10 -0.13 -15.54
C GLU A 126 6.91 -1.08 -15.72
N ARG A 127 6.53 -1.80 -14.66
CA ARG A 127 5.55 -2.90 -14.64
C ARG A 127 4.29 -2.47 -13.90
N SER A 128 3.71 -1.35 -14.31
CA SER A 128 2.48 -0.82 -13.71
C SER A 128 1.59 -0.16 -14.76
N GLY A 129 0.27 -0.24 -14.56
CA GLY A 129 -0.73 0.43 -15.38
C GLY A 129 -1.23 1.71 -14.72
N VAL A 130 -1.91 2.58 -15.49
CA VAL A 130 -2.50 3.83 -14.97
C VAL A 130 -3.58 3.59 -13.91
N THR A 131 -4.17 2.40 -13.91
CA THR A 131 -5.18 1.96 -12.94
C THR A 131 -4.58 1.14 -11.79
N SER A 132 -3.26 1.04 -11.68
CA SER A 132 -2.65 0.33 -10.56
C SER A 132 -2.86 1.12 -9.25
N HIS A 133 -2.97 0.40 -8.14
CA HIS A 133 -3.17 1.03 -6.83
C HIS A 133 -2.02 2.00 -6.49
N ALA A 134 -0.78 1.65 -6.83
CA ALA A 134 0.36 2.56 -6.65
C ALA A 134 0.24 3.84 -7.50
N ALA A 135 -0.26 3.76 -8.73
CA ALA A 135 -0.47 4.94 -9.57
C ALA A 135 -1.60 5.84 -9.05
N LEU A 136 -2.69 5.23 -8.58
CA LEU A 136 -3.81 5.96 -7.96
C LEU A 136 -3.38 6.64 -6.66
N ILE A 137 -2.62 5.95 -5.80
CA ILE A 137 -2.08 6.52 -4.57
C ILE A 137 -1.09 7.64 -4.87
N ALA A 138 -0.21 7.49 -5.87
CA ALA A 138 0.70 8.56 -6.27
C ALA A 138 -0.06 9.82 -6.71
N GLN A 139 -1.14 9.64 -7.49
CA GLN A 139 -2.03 10.73 -7.89
C GLN A 139 -2.68 11.40 -6.68
N SER A 140 -3.22 10.60 -5.76
CA SER A 140 -3.80 11.08 -4.51
C SER A 140 -2.79 11.85 -3.67
N LEU A 141 -1.54 11.41 -3.60
CA LEU A 141 -0.45 12.10 -2.90
C LEU A 141 0.11 13.32 -3.67
N GLU A 142 -0.47 13.70 -4.82
CA GLU A 142 0.03 14.75 -5.71
C GLU A 142 1.47 14.53 -6.21
N ILE A 143 1.91 13.27 -6.27
CA ILE A 143 3.22 12.88 -6.78
C ILE A 143 3.11 12.68 -8.30
N PRO A 144 3.88 13.42 -9.11
CA PRO A 144 3.99 13.13 -10.54
C PRO A 144 4.42 11.69 -10.76
N CYS A 145 3.66 10.94 -11.56
CA CYS A 145 3.87 9.52 -11.77
C CYS A 145 3.86 9.18 -13.26
N ILE A 146 4.87 8.43 -13.71
CA ILE A 146 4.89 7.81 -15.04
C ILE A 146 4.85 6.29 -14.86
N VAL A 147 3.92 5.64 -15.53
CA VAL A 147 3.76 4.18 -15.52
C VAL A 147 4.08 3.59 -16.88
N SER A 148 4.33 2.28 -16.93
CA SER A 148 4.71 1.57 -18.16
C SER A 148 5.97 2.12 -18.85
N ALA A 149 6.89 2.71 -18.07
CA ALA A 149 8.15 3.26 -18.56
C ALA A 149 9.18 2.15 -18.82
N LYS A 150 9.07 1.46 -19.95
CA LYS A 150 9.93 0.31 -20.27
C LYS A 150 11.42 0.66 -20.22
N ASN A 151 12.22 -0.18 -19.55
CA ASN A 151 13.66 -0.05 -19.40
C ASN A 151 14.11 1.26 -18.70
N ALA A 152 13.26 1.89 -17.90
CA ALA A 152 13.63 3.09 -17.14
C ALA A 152 14.67 2.78 -16.05
N THR A 153 14.55 1.65 -15.36
CA THR A 153 15.46 1.22 -14.28
C THR A 153 16.87 0.92 -14.80
N ALA A 154 16.99 0.48 -16.06
CA ALA A 154 18.29 0.25 -16.69
C ALA A 154 19.00 1.55 -17.13
N LYS A 155 18.27 2.67 -17.21
CA LYS A 155 18.77 3.96 -17.70
C LYS A 155 18.99 4.99 -16.59
N ALA A 156 18.20 4.93 -15.53
CA ALA A 156 18.30 5.87 -14.41
C ALA A 156 19.41 5.42 -13.44
N LEU A 157 20.47 6.24 -13.31
CA LEU A 157 21.61 5.97 -12.44
C LEU A 157 21.88 7.17 -11.52
N ASN A 158 21.16 7.29 -10.39
CA ASN A 158 21.42 8.27 -9.32
C ASN A 158 21.88 9.68 -9.78
N THR A 159 21.23 10.21 -10.82
CA THR A 159 21.54 11.53 -11.40
C THR A 159 20.43 12.53 -11.11
N THR A 160 20.72 13.81 -11.36
CA THR A 160 19.67 14.83 -11.46
C THR A 160 18.67 14.44 -12.54
N GLY A 161 17.38 14.67 -12.26
CA GLY A 161 16.31 14.37 -13.20
C GLY A 161 15.15 15.35 -13.11
N VAL A 162 14.44 15.50 -14.22
CA VAL A 162 13.18 16.25 -14.30
C VAL A 162 12.08 15.27 -14.70
N LEU A 163 11.01 15.25 -13.89
CA LEU A 163 9.82 14.45 -14.15
C LEU A 163 8.67 15.35 -14.59
N ASP A 164 8.24 15.21 -15.84
CA ASP A 164 7.04 15.86 -16.37
C ASP A 164 5.89 14.85 -16.46
N GLY A 165 5.08 14.80 -15.40
CA GLY A 165 3.91 13.92 -15.35
C GLY A 165 2.79 14.30 -16.32
N LYS A 166 2.83 15.49 -16.93
CA LYS A 166 1.83 15.92 -17.92
C LYS A 166 2.17 15.38 -19.31
N GLU A 167 3.43 15.54 -19.72
CA GLU A 167 3.90 15.07 -21.03
C GLU A 167 4.38 13.60 -20.98
N GLY A 168 4.49 13.02 -19.78
CA GLY A 168 4.97 11.65 -19.60
C GLY A 168 6.47 11.51 -19.86
N LEU A 169 7.26 12.52 -19.50
CA LEU A 169 8.70 12.57 -19.76
C LEU A 169 9.52 12.47 -18.48
N LEU A 170 10.52 11.58 -18.50
CA LEU A 170 11.63 11.57 -17.55
C LEU A 170 12.89 12.03 -18.29
N ILE A 171 13.45 13.17 -17.89
CA ILE A 171 14.66 13.73 -18.46
C ILE A 171 15.77 13.51 -17.43
N LEU A 172 16.79 12.76 -17.81
CA LEU A 172 17.96 12.47 -16.98
C LEU A 172 19.10 13.41 -17.37
N ASP A 173 19.83 13.88 -16.38
CA ASP A 173 20.98 14.78 -16.53
C ASP A 173 20.71 15.96 -17.49
N PRO A 174 19.65 16.79 -17.22
CA PRO A 174 19.28 17.87 -18.10
C PRO A 174 20.35 18.99 -18.11
N GLU A 175 20.54 19.61 -19.26
CA GLU A 175 21.33 20.84 -19.38
C GLU A 175 20.74 21.96 -18.51
N GLU A 176 21.59 22.87 -18.05
CA GLU A 176 21.21 23.94 -17.10
C GLU A 176 20.09 24.83 -17.64
N GLU A 177 20.11 25.15 -18.94
CA GLU A 177 19.06 25.94 -19.60
C GLU A 177 17.69 25.24 -19.59
N LEU A 178 17.68 23.92 -19.80
CA LEU A 178 16.47 23.10 -19.75
C LEU A 178 15.96 23.01 -18.31
N LEU A 179 16.86 22.81 -17.35
CA LEU A 179 16.52 22.77 -15.93
C LEU A 179 15.88 24.07 -15.47
N ASP A 180 16.42 25.22 -15.86
CA ASP A 180 15.86 26.54 -15.52
C ASP A 180 14.50 26.79 -16.17
N THR A 181 14.31 26.33 -17.40
CA THR A 181 13.01 26.35 -18.07
C THR A 181 11.96 25.57 -17.26
N TYR A 182 12.30 24.38 -16.76
CA TYR A 182 11.41 23.57 -15.94
C TYR A 182 11.18 24.15 -14.54
N LYS A 183 12.20 24.76 -13.91
CA LYS A 183 12.02 25.52 -12.66
C LYS A 183 11.02 26.66 -12.83
N ALA A 184 11.11 27.42 -13.93
CA ALA A 184 10.17 28.49 -14.24
C ALA A 184 8.75 27.96 -14.47
N LYS A 185 8.61 26.83 -15.19
CA LYS A 185 7.33 26.14 -15.39
C LYS A 185 6.72 25.70 -14.06
N LEU A 186 7.51 25.10 -13.17
CA LEU A 186 7.07 24.67 -11.84
C LEU A 186 6.64 25.86 -10.98
N GLN A 187 7.37 26.97 -11.02
CA GLN A 187 7.00 28.19 -10.28
C GLN A 187 5.68 28.77 -10.77
N LYS A 188 5.45 28.79 -12.09
CA LYS A 188 4.17 29.22 -12.68
C LYS A 188 3.00 28.33 -12.25
N LEU A 189 3.21 27.01 -12.20
CA LEU A 189 2.22 26.06 -11.70
C LEU A 189 1.89 26.32 -10.23
N LYS A 190 2.91 26.46 -9.37
CA LYS A 190 2.74 26.80 -7.95
C LYS A 190 1.97 28.11 -7.74
N ASN A 191 2.28 29.14 -8.52
CA ASN A 191 1.57 30.42 -8.44
C ASN A 191 0.10 30.30 -8.89
N THR A 192 -0.16 29.50 -9.93
CA THR A 192 -1.52 29.23 -10.41
C THR A 192 -2.31 28.46 -9.37
N GLN A 193 -1.74 27.40 -8.80
CA GLN A 193 -2.36 26.62 -7.73
C GLN A 193 -2.68 27.50 -6.52
N LYS A 194 -1.73 28.31 -6.05
CA LYS A 194 -1.95 29.28 -4.96
C LYS A 194 -3.10 30.24 -5.25
N ARG A 195 -3.25 30.70 -6.49
CA ARG A 195 -4.38 31.57 -6.88
C ARG A 195 -5.70 30.80 -6.86
N LEU A 196 -5.75 29.58 -7.38
CA LEU A 196 -6.96 28.76 -7.39
C LEU A 196 -7.40 28.37 -5.98
N LEU A 197 -6.45 28.02 -5.10
CA LEU A 197 -6.73 27.71 -3.69
C LEU A 197 -7.36 28.88 -2.93
N LYS A 198 -7.14 30.14 -3.35
CA LYS A 198 -7.84 31.28 -2.74
C LYS A 198 -9.34 31.29 -3.04
N ASN A 199 -9.73 30.81 -4.22
CA ASN A 199 -11.14 30.78 -4.63
C ASN A 199 -11.92 29.67 -3.93
N ILE A 200 -11.23 28.66 -3.40
CA ILE A 200 -11.83 27.51 -2.71
C ILE A 200 -12.53 27.92 -1.40
N SER A 201 -12.16 29.07 -0.82
CA SER A 201 -12.83 29.62 0.36
C SER A 201 -14.13 30.37 0.03
N GLU A 202 -14.46 30.55 -1.25
CA GLU A 202 -15.71 31.18 -1.66
C GLU A 202 -16.91 30.22 -1.51
N PRO A 203 -18.11 30.74 -1.23
CA PRO A 203 -19.32 29.92 -1.17
C PRO A 203 -19.60 29.21 -2.50
N SER A 204 -20.00 27.93 -2.43
CA SER A 204 -20.28 27.11 -3.60
C SER A 204 -21.67 27.42 -4.20
N HIS A 205 -21.76 28.50 -4.97
CA HIS A 205 -22.97 28.87 -5.72
C HIS A 205 -22.72 28.99 -7.22
N THR A 206 -23.71 28.57 -8.00
CA THR A 206 -23.77 28.85 -9.44
C THR A 206 -24.03 30.34 -9.68
N LYS A 207 -23.79 30.82 -10.92
CA LYS A 207 -24.13 32.21 -11.30
C LYS A 207 -25.62 32.55 -11.12
N SER A 208 -26.50 31.55 -11.11
CA SER A 208 -27.94 31.69 -10.86
C SER A 208 -28.32 31.59 -9.38
N GLY A 209 -27.37 31.40 -8.47
CA GLY A 209 -27.59 31.36 -7.03
C GLY A 209 -27.90 29.96 -6.45
N THR A 210 -27.97 28.92 -7.27
CA THR A 210 -28.15 27.54 -6.78
C THR A 210 -26.91 27.09 -6.02
N GLU A 211 -27.09 26.66 -4.79
CA GLU A 211 -26.06 26.06 -3.93
C GLU A 211 -25.70 24.66 -4.41
N PHE A 212 -24.42 24.30 -4.28
CA PHE A 212 -23.92 22.95 -4.48
C PHE A 212 -22.83 22.64 -3.45
N PHE A 213 -22.54 21.36 -3.24
CA PHE A 213 -21.47 20.93 -2.36
C PHE A 213 -20.30 20.39 -3.18
N LEU A 214 -19.10 20.82 -2.82
CA LEU A 214 -17.87 20.15 -3.23
C LEU A 214 -17.49 19.19 -2.09
N SER A 215 -17.32 17.93 -2.43
CA SER A 215 -17.02 16.87 -1.46
C SER A 215 -15.84 16.05 -1.97
N ALA A 216 -15.04 15.52 -1.04
CA ALA A 216 -13.87 14.73 -1.39
C ALA A 216 -14.24 13.27 -1.63
N ASN A 217 -13.54 12.64 -2.58
CA ASN A 217 -13.46 11.20 -2.69
C ASN A 217 -12.17 10.77 -1.98
N VAL A 218 -12.26 9.84 -1.05
CA VAL A 218 -11.16 9.36 -0.21
C VAL A 218 -11.11 7.85 -0.28
N GLU A 219 -9.92 7.26 -0.28
CA GLU A 219 -9.66 5.83 -0.24
C GLU A 219 -8.59 5.48 0.82
N PHE A 220 -7.65 6.39 1.11
CA PHE A 220 -6.52 6.18 2.01
C PHE A 220 -6.45 7.26 3.10
N GLU A 221 -5.91 6.90 4.27
CA GLU A 221 -5.77 7.82 5.40
C GLU A 221 -4.88 9.03 5.09
N SER A 222 -3.87 8.84 4.23
CA SER A 222 -2.95 9.90 3.81
C SER A 222 -3.65 11.06 3.07
N GLU A 223 -4.80 10.80 2.44
CA GLU A 223 -5.61 11.80 1.73
C GLU A 223 -6.37 12.71 2.67
N LEU A 224 -6.62 12.30 3.92
CA LEU A 224 -7.37 13.09 4.91
C LEU A 224 -6.69 14.44 5.20
N THR A 225 -5.36 14.48 5.13
CA THR A 225 -4.59 15.72 5.31
C THR A 225 -4.92 16.78 4.26
N GLN A 226 -5.41 16.38 3.08
CA GLN A 226 -5.70 17.27 1.97
C GLN A 226 -7.10 17.88 2.03
N LEU A 227 -8.01 17.31 2.84
CA LEU A 227 -9.37 17.84 2.99
C LEU A 227 -9.35 19.32 3.41
N LYS A 228 -8.51 19.66 4.39
CA LYS A 228 -8.32 21.04 4.86
C LYS A 228 -7.69 21.93 3.78
N LYS A 229 -6.70 21.42 3.03
CA LYS A 229 -6.05 22.15 1.94
C LYS A 229 -7.03 22.56 0.84
N TYR A 230 -8.01 21.72 0.55
CA TYR A 230 -9.03 21.93 -0.48
C TYR A 230 -10.39 22.39 0.06
N ASN A 231 -10.46 22.77 1.35
CA ASN A 231 -11.69 23.20 2.03
C ASN A 231 -12.87 22.23 1.80
N ALA A 232 -12.58 20.93 1.72
CA ALA A 232 -13.59 19.90 1.53
C ALA A 232 -14.15 19.52 2.90
N SER A 233 -15.24 20.19 3.28
CA SER A 233 -15.91 19.91 4.56
C SER A 233 -16.71 18.60 4.56
N ASN A 234 -16.92 17.96 3.41
CA ASN A 234 -17.66 16.69 3.32
C ASN A 234 -16.82 15.65 2.58
N ILE A 235 -16.97 14.38 2.97
CA ILE A 235 -16.43 13.24 2.22
C ILE A 235 -17.59 12.57 1.48
N GLY A 236 -17.67 12.84 0.19
CA GLY A 236 -18.76 12.40 -0.69
C GLY A 236 -18.71 10.91 -1.01
N LEU A 237 -17.53 10.31 -0.90
CA LEU A 237 -17.29 8.90 -1.12
C LEU A 237 -16.03 8.47 -0.38
N LEU A 238 -16.18 7.63 0.64
CA LEU A 238 -15.08 6.87 1.22
C LEU A 238 -15.07 5.46 0.62
N ARG A 239 -14.04 5.17 -0.16
CA ARG A 239 -13.74 3.86 -0.73
C ARG A 239 -13.06 3.00 0.33
N THR A 240 -13.61 1.82 0.58
CA THR A 240 -13.15 0.92 1.66
C THR A 240 -12.22 -0.19 1.15
N GLU A 241 -11.99 -0.27 -0.16
CA GLU A 241 -11.19 -1.33 -0.77
C GLU A 241 -9.71 -1.25 -0.37
N GLY A 242 -9.20 -0.05 -0.10
CA GLY A 242 -7.87 0.19 0.44
C GLY A 242 -7.56 -0.63 1.70
N LEU A 243 -8.58 -0.93 2.51
CA LEU A 243 -8.44 -1.68 3.77
C LEU A 243 -8.14 -3.17 3.60
N ILE A 244 -8.18 -3.71 2.38
CA ILE A 244 -7.88 -5.14 2.14
C ILE A 244 -6.47 -5.35 1.58
N PHE A 245 -5.89 -4.33 0.94
CA PHE A 245 -4.61 -4.47 0.26
C PHE A 245 -3.39 -4.51 1.18
N SER A 246 -3.56 -4.23 2.48
CA SER A 246 -2.48 -4.29 3.48
C SER A 246 -2.50 -5.56 4.33
N ASN A 247 -2.94 -6.69 3.76
CA ASN A 247 -3.48 -7.87 4.47
C ASN A 247 -4.82 -7.53 5.14
N ARG A 248 -5.71 -8.52 5.32
CA ARG A 248 -7.03 -8.33 5.96
C ARG A 248 -6.85 -7.54 7.26
N ILE A 249 -7.14 -6.25 7.21
CA ILE A 249 -6.98 -5.34 8.33
C ILE A 249 -7.89 -5.83 9.46
N ALA A 250 -7.33 -5.96 10.65
CA ALA A 250 -8.09 -6.44 11.80
C ALA A 250 -9.28 -5.51 12.06
N PHE A 251 -10.38 -6.04 12.61
CA PHE A 251 -11.58 -5.24 12.86
C PHE A 251 -11.28 -3.96 13.67
N GLN A 252 -10.34 -4.03 14.61
CA GLN A 252 -9.88 -2.88 15.40
C GLN A 252 -9.16 -1.82 14.57
N GLU A 253 -8.35 -2.23 13.60
CA GLU A 253 -7.67 -1.29 12.71
C GLU A 253 -8.65 -0.63 11.73
N GLN A 254 -9.71 -1.34 11.31
CA GLN A 254 -10.80 -0.72 10.54
C GLN A 254 -11.54 0.33 11.36
N ILE A 255 -11.82 0.05 12.64
CA ILE A 255 -12.40 1.04 13.56
C ILE A 255 -11.52 2.28 13.63
N LYS A 256 -10.21 2.11 13.90
CA LYS A 256 -9.27 3.23 13.99
C LYS A 256 -9.25 4.07 12.70
N PHE A 257 -9.26 3.41 11.54
CA PHE A 257 -9.33 4.10 10.26
C PHE A 257 -10.61 4.93 10.13
N TYR A 258 -11.78 4.35 10.43
CA TYR A 258 -13.06 5.06 10.35
C TYR A 258 -13.15 6.20 11.38
N GLU A 259 -12.61 6.03 12.58
CA GLU A 259 -12.49 7.10 13.58
C GLU A 259 -11.59 8.23 13.08
N SER A 260 -10.45 7.91 12.47
CA SER A 260 -9.55 8.88 11.85
C SER A 260 -10.28 9.68 10.75
N VAL A 261 -11.03 9.00 9.88
CA VAL A 261 -11.84 9.64 8.83
C VAL A 261 -12.89 10.57 9.43
N LEU A 262 -13.68 10.10 10.39
CA LEU A 262 -14.75 10.90 11.01
C LEU A 262 -14.20 12.08 11.81
N SER A 263 -13.02 11.95 12.42
CA SER A 263 -12.37 13.06 13.15
C SER A 263 -11.72 14.09 12.22
N SER A 264 -11.50 13.75 10.94
CA SER A 264 -10.85 14.64 9.96
C SER A 264 -11.79 15.69 9.35
N THR A 265 -13.10 15.57 9.58
CA THR A 265 -14.13 16.39 8.92
C THR A 265 -15.31 16.68 9.83
N ASP A 266 -15.88 17.88 9.73
CA ASP A 266 -17.08 18.29 10.47
C ASP A 266 -18.38 18.03 9.69
N GLY A 267 -18.28 17.65 8.41
CA GLY A 267 -19.42 17.38 7.55
C GLY A 267 -19.78 15.90 7.46
N TRP A 268 -20.61 15.56 6.48
CA TRP A 268 -21.05 14.19 6.30
C TRP A 268 -20.01 13.35 5.55
N VAL A 269 -20.02 12.06 5.86
CA VAL A 269 -19.17 11.05 5.22
C VAL A 269 -20.07 9.97 4.63
N THR A 270 -19.94 9.70 3.33
CA THR A 270 -20.62 8.58 2.68
C THR A 270 -19.66 7.40 2.53
N PHE A 271 -19.88 6.38 3.34
CA PHE A 271 -19.11 5.14 3.29
C PHE A 271 -19.63 4.26 2.15
N ARG A 272 -18.74 3.87 1.23
CA ARG A 272 -19.04 2.82 0.26
C ARG A 272 -18.75 1.47 0.90
N LEU A 273 -19.78 0.63 0.95
CA LEU A 273 -19.58 -0.79 1.28
C LEU A 273 -18.61 -1.43 0.30
N PHE A 274 -17.89 -2.42 0.78
CA PHE A 274 -16.79 -3.06 0.08
C PHE A 274 -17.14 -3.46 -1.38
N ASP A 275 -16.43 -2.88 -2.36
CA ASP A 275 -16.61 -3.11 -3.80
C ASP A 275 -15.34 -3.70 -4.46
N VAL A 276 -15.15 -5.00 -4.24
CA VAL A 276 -14.05 -5.81 -4.82
C VAL A 276 -14.63 -7.01 -5.55
N GLY A 277 -13.98 -7.44 -6.64
CA GLY A 277 -14.36 -8.61 -7.43
C GLY A 277 -13.24 -9.66 -7.50
N GLY A 278 -13.49 -10.75 -8.22
CA GLY A 278 -12.53 -11.85 -8.43
C GLY A 278 -11.17 -11.40 -9.00
N ASP A 279 -11.14 -10.28 -9.72
CA ASP A 279 -9.93 -9.65 -10.27
C ASP A 279 -8.94 -9.16 -9.21
N LYS A 280 -9.39 -9.01 -7.96
CA LYS A 280 -8.64 -8.40 -6.84
C LYS A 280 -8.46 -9.33 -5.64
N LEU A 281 -9.06 -10.52 -5.66
CA LEU A 281 -8.98 -11.54 -4.59
C LEU A 281 -8.44 -12.83 -5.21
N SER A 282 -7.12 -12.87 -5.42
CA SER A 282 -6.46 -13.85 -6.30
C SER A 282 -6.51 -15.30 -5.82
N ASP A 283 -6.69 -15.56 -4.53
CA ASP A 283 -6.36 -16.88 -3.98
C ASP A 283 -7.57 -17.74 -3.59
N LYS A 284 -8.80 -17.19 -3.66
CA LYS A 284 -10.01 -17.89 -3.17
C LYS A 284 -11.20 -17.86 -4.12
N ILE A 285 -11.12 -17.16 -5.26
CA ILE A 285 -12.25 -16.95 -6.15
C ILE A 285 -12.04 -17.72 -7.45
N PRO A 286 -13.02 -18.52 -7.91
CA PRO A 286 -12.96 -19.16 -9.22
C PRO A 286 -12.74 -18.10 -10.32
N GLU A 287 -11.90 -18.41 -11.29
CA GLU A 287 -11.64 -17.51 -12.41
C GLU A 287 -12.92 -17.27 -13.21
N GLU A 288 -13.33 -16.01 -13.34
CA GLU A 288 -14.55 -15.62 -14.05
C GLU A 288 -14.22 -15.12 -15.46
N ALA A 289 -15.06 -15.48 -16.44
CA ALA A 289 -14.91 -14.99 -17.82
C ALA A 289 -15.01 -13.46 -17.93
N ASN A 290 -15.77 -12.81 -17.03
CA ASN A 290 -15.82 -11.35 -16.94
C ASN A 290 -16.05 -10.88 -15.49
N PRO A 291 -14.96 -10.56 -14.75
CA PRO A 291 -15.04 -10.11 -13.36
C PRO A 291 -15.85 -8.83 -13.15
N PHE A 292 -15.94 -7.94 -14.16
CA PHE A 292 -16.74 -6.71 -14.05
C PHE A 292 -18.25 -6.98 -14.04
N LEU A 293 -18.68 -8.10 -14.63
CA LEU A 293 -20.08 -8.51 -14.67
C LEU A 293 -20.42 -9.65 -13.69
N GLY A 294 -19.41 -10.19 -13.00
CA GLY A 294 -19.51 -11.38 -12.18
C GLY A 294 -19.66 -11.10 -10.68
N TRP A 295 -18.97 -11.89 -9.86
CA TRP A 295 -19.08 -11.90 -8.41
C TRP A 295 -18.27 -10.77 -7.78
N ARG A 296 -18.94 -9.62 -7.60
CA ARG A 296 -18.31 -8.36 -7.18
C ARG A 296 -19.20 -7.54 -6.24
N GLY A 297 -18.56 -6.82 -5.33
CA GLY A 297 -19.17 -5.81 -4.45
C GLY A 297 -20.32 -6.37 -3.63
N ILE A 298 -21.51 -5.75 -3.73
CA ILE A 298 -22.67 -6.16 -2.93
C ILE A 298 -23.07 -7.63 -3.14
N ARG A 299 -22.83 -8.21 -4.32
CA ARG A 299 -23.13 -9.63 -4.59
C ARG A 299 -22.29 -10.53 -3.70
N MET A 300 -20.99 -10.23 -3.61
CA MET A 300 -20.06 -10.94 -2.74
C MET A 300 -20.45 -10.78 -1.26
N LEU A 301 -20.80 -9.56 -0.84
CA LEU A 301 -21.22 -9.29 0.55
C LEU A 301 -22.53 -9.98 0.95
N LEU A 302 -23.41 -10.28 0.00
CA LEU A 302 -24.66 -10.98 0.27
C LEU A 302 -24.48 -12.51 0.34
N ASP A 303 -23.51 -13.04 -0.39
CA ASP A 303 -23.18 -14.47 -0.43
C ASP A 303 -22.29 -14.89 0.75
N GLU A 304 -21.28 -14.09 1.11
CA GLU A 304 -20.35 -14.32 2.21
C GLU A 304 -20.80 -13.56 3.47
N LYS A 305 -21.74 -14.16 4.23
CA LYS A 305 -22.29 -13.59 5.47
C LYS A 305 -21.42 -13.78 6.70
#